data_AF-A0A9D2JRK5-F1
#
_entry.id   AF-A0A9D2JRK5-F1
#
_cell.length_a   1.000
_cell.length_b   1.000
_cell.length_c   1.000
_cell.angle_alpha   90.00
_cell.angle_beta   90.00
_cell.angle_gamma   90.00
#
_symmetry.space_group_name_H-M   'P 1'
#
loop_
_entity.id
_entity.type
_entity.pdbx_description
1 polymer ?
#
loop_
_entity_poly.entity_id
_entity_poly.type
_entity_poly.pdbx_seq_one_letter_code
_entity_poly.pdbx_strand_id
1 'polypeptide(L)'
;MTDILITVCVILSAICLILLIALLLKKKKQGDGATLEKIKELEGKLDAVGKLADYNARTLERVERSTEGRLVNIQNRLTDDIKYVVDVNAQNLERIRRTVDEKLTTSIDGKLSDSFARITERLEKMYESVGEMKGLSSSVADIRRVFTNVKLRGTWGEAQLDALLEQMLAPEQYRRSVKLNPLDNSLVDFAIVLPAKDGEMYLPVDSKFPVEEFERLVSASERGDKENEERARRNLERAVKLQADSIAKKYILPPVTTDFAVMYLPSEGLYAEVVRTDGLMDWLRTRRILAVGPTNLGALLSTLQTGFRTAAIEKRSGELRIMLDSFRADFAKFAELLEKTRKKLQEAQDTVESAEKRTGTIGKKLDSFRSVGGFLPPDEE
;
A
#
# COMPACT_ATOMS: atom_id res chain seq x y z
N MET A 1 9.25 11.21 -145.90
CA MET A 1 8.23 11.34 -144.83
C MET A 1 8.42 10.32 -143.70
N THR A 2 8.96 9.13 -143.98
CA THR A 2 9.18 8.06 -142.98
C THR A 2 10.27 8.38 -141.95
N ASP A 3 11.38 9.03 -142.32
CA ASP A 3 12.48 9.32 -141.39
C ASP A 3 12.15 10.38 -140.32
N ILE A 4 11.24 11.30 -140.65
CA ILE A 4 10.76 12.34 -139.70
C ILE A 4 9.85 11.72 -138.64
N LEU A 5 9.06 10.69 -139.01
CA LEU A 5 8.17 10.03 -138.06
C LEU A 5 8.94 9.17 -137.04
N ILE A 6 9.99 8.48 -137.49
CA ILE A 6 10.85 7.64 -136.63
C ILE A 6 11.62 8.52 -135.63
N THR A 7 12.17 9.64 -136.08
CA THR A 7 12.92 10.56 -135.19
C THR A 7 12.02 11.18 -134.11
N VAL A 8 10.78 11.57 -134.45
CA VAL A 8 9.81 12.09 -133.47
C VAL A 8 9.40 11.01 -132.45
N CYS A 9 9.17 9.77 -132.87
CA CYS A 9 8.85 8.66 -131.95
C CYS A 9 9.99 8.35 -130.98
N VAL A 10 11.24 8.35 -131.45
CA VAL A 10 12.43 8.13 -130.60
C VAL A 10 12.55 9.23 -129.55
N ILE A 11 12.35 10.50 -129.93
CA ILE A 11 12.40 11.63 -129.00
C ILE A 11 11.27 11.54 -127.95
N LEU A 12 10.05 11.22 -128.36
CA LEU A 12 8.91 11.06 -127.43
C LEU A 12 9.12 9.91 -126.44
N SER A 13 9.69 8.79 -126.91
CA SER A 13 10.01 7.64 -126.04
C SER A 13 11.11 7.98 -125.02
N ALA A 14 12.12 8.75 -125.43
CA ALA A 14 13.19 9.22 -124.55
C ALA A 14 12.67 10.19 -123.48
N ILE A 15 11.78 11.11 -123.86
CA ILE A 15 11.15 12.04 -122.91
C ILE A 15 10.28 11.29 -121.90
N CYS A 16 9.51 10.29 -122.33
CA CYS A 16 8.73 9.44 -121.43
C CYS A 16 9.63 8.67 -120.44
N LEU A 17 10.75 8.13 -120.92
CA LEU A 17 11.70 7.41 -120.06
C LEU A 17 12.33 8.34 -119.00
N ILE A 18 12.70 9.55 -119.40
CA ILE A 18 13.27 10.56 -118.48
C ILE A 18 12.24 11.00 -117.44
N LEU A 19 10.99 11.22 -117.83
CA LEU A 19 9.90 11.55 -116.90
C LEU A 19 9.62 10.41 -115.92
N LEU A 20 9.69 9.17 -116.38
CA LEU A 20 9.47 7.98 -115.54
C LEU A 20 10.62 7.77 -114.54
N ILE A 21 11.86 8.00 -114.95
CA ILE A 21 13.04 8.00 -114.07
C ILE A 21 12.96 9.15 -113.05
N ALA A 22 12.54 10.34 -113.46
CA ALA A 22 12.37 11.49 -112.57
C ALA A 22 11.28 11.25 -111.51
N LEU A 23 10.16 10.61 -111.88
CA LEU A 23 9.10 10.23 -110.94
C LEU A 23 9.57 9.16 -109.95
N LEU A 24 10.36 8.17 -110.41
CA LEU A 24 10.92 7.14 -109.53
C LEU A 24 11.96 7.71 -108.55
N LEU A 25 12.79 8.65 -108.99
CA LEU A 25 13.75 9.33 -108.11
C LEU A 25 13.06 10.23 -107.08
N LYS A 26 11.96 10.90 -107.45
CA LYS A 26 11.19 11.74 -106.53
C LYS A 26 10.47 10.91 -105.46
N LYS A 27 9.93 9.75 -105.83
CA LYS A 27 9.27 8.81 -104.90
C LYS A 27 10.26 8.17 -103.91
N LYS A 28 11.48 7.87 -104.35
CA LYS A 28 12.54 7.33 -103.46
C LYS A 28 13.05 8.36 -102.44
N LYS A 29 13.16 9.64 -102.84
CA LYS A 29 13.67 10.72 -101.97
C LYS A 29 12.69 11.16 -100.87
N GLN A 30 11.37 11.01 -101.10
CA GLN A 30 10.35 11.29 -100.08
C GLN A 30 10.20 10.16 -99.04
N GLY A 31 10.50 8.90 -99.40
CA GLY A 31 10.44 7.76 -98.49
C GLY A 31 11.54 7.75 -97.43
N ASP A 32 12.80 8.05 -97.81
CA ASP A 32 13.93 7.99 -96.87
C ASP A 32 13.93 9.16 -95.85
N GLY A 33 13.50 10.35 -96.26
CA GLY A 33 13.51 11.55 -95.39
C GLY A 33 12.55 11.48 -94.21
N ALA A 34 11.31 11.03 -94.44
CA ALA A 34 10.30 10.89 -93.39
C ALA A 34 10.57 9.74 -92.41
N THR A 35 11.31 8.72 -92.85
CA THR A 35 11.67 7.57 -92.02
C THR A 35 12.85 7.90 -91.09
N LEU A 36 13.84 8.65 -91.57
CA LEU A 36 14.98 9.12 -90.78
C LEU A 36 14.59 10.13 -89.68
N GLU A 37 13.58 10.97 -89.93
CA GLU A 37 13.11 11.96 -88.96
C GLU A 37 12.36 11.30 -87.79
N LYS A 38 11.49 10.31 -88.09
CA LYS A 38 10.81 9.50 -87.08
C LYS A 38 11.78 8.65 -86.26
N ILE A 39 12.85 8.13 -86.86
CA ILE A 39 13.89 7.37 -86.15
C ILE A 39 14.64 8.27 -85.16
N LYS A 40 15.00 9.50 -85.55
CA LYS A 40 15.64 10.46 -84.64
C LYS A 40 14.73 10.90 -83.49
N GLU A 41 13.44 11.08 -83.75
CA GLU A 41 12.46 11.42 -82.70
C GLU A 41 12.23 10.24 -81.73
N LEU A 42 12.22 9.01 -82.25
CA LEU A 42 12.16 7.78 -81.46
C LEU A 42 13.42 7.58 -80.61
N GLU A 43 14.61 7.82 -81.16
CA GLU A 43 15.87 7.81 -80.41
C GLU A 43 15.86 8.86 -79.30
N GLY A 44 15.38 10.07 -79.57
CA GLY A 44 15.24 11.13 -78.56
C GLY A 44 14.26 10.78 -77.43
N LYS A 45 13.13 10.14 -77.75
CA LYS A 45 12.16 9.64 -76.77
C LYS A 45 12.70 8.45 -75.98
N LEU A 46 13.45 7.54 -76.61
CA LEU A 46 14.09 6.41 -75.95
C LEU A 46 15.16 6.87 -74.95
N ASP A 47 15.93 7.89 -75.30
CA ASP A 47 16.97 8.47 -74.45
C ASP A 47 16.37 9.26 -73.27
N ALA A 48 15.23 9.91 -73.47
CA ALA A 48 14.46 10.56 -72.39
C ALA A 48 13.84 9.54 -71.42
N VAL A 49 13.31 8.43 -71.95
CA VAL A 49 12.77 7.32 -71.13
C VAL A 49 13.90 6.61 -70.37
N GLY A 50 15.06 6.42 -70.99
CA GLY A 50 16.25 5.86 -70.33
C GLY A 50 16.71 6.72 -69.15
N LYS A 51 16.77 8.05 -69.34
CA LYS A 51 17.11 9.00 -68.27
C LYS A 51 16.07 9.03 -67.13
N LEU A 52 14.78 8.90 -67.46
CA LEU A 52 13.71 8.80 -66.48
C LEU A 52 13.76 7.48 -65.69
N ALA A 53 14.07 6.37 -66.36
CA ALA A 53 14.23 5.07 -65.71
C ALA A 53 15.44 5.07 -64.76
N ASP A 54 16.57 5.64 -65.18
CA ASP A 54 17.75 5.81 -64.34
C ASP A 54 17.50 6.76 -63.16
N TYR A 55 16.75 7.85 -63.39
CA TYR A 55 16.36 8.77 -62.32
C TYR A 55 15.48 8.07 -61.28
N ASN A 56 14.48 7.30 -61.73
CA ASN A 56 13.59 6.57 -60.83
C ASN A 56 14.31 5.45 -60.07
N ALA A 57 15.21 4.72 -60.72
CA ALA A 57 16.03 3.69 -60.07
C ALA A 57 16.91 4.28 -58.96
N ARG A 58 17.59 5.40 -59.24
CA ARG A 58 18.42 6.10 -58.23
C ARG A 58 17.59 6.71 -57.10
N THR A 59 16.36 7.14 -57.41
CA THR A 59 15.44 7.68 -56.38
C THR A 59 14.93 6.58 -55.47
N LEU A 60 14.59 5.40 -56.02
CA LEU A 60 14.20 4.23 -55.22
C LEU A 60 15.34 3.77 -54.32
N GLU A 61 16.56 3.61 -54.85
CA GLU A 61 17.72 3.17 -54.07
C GLU A 61 18.03 4.15 -52.91
N ARG A 62 17.83 5.46 -53.16
CA ARG A 62 18.01 6.50 -52.14
C ARG A 62 16.91 6.45 -51.07
N VAL A 63 15.66 6.16 -51.45
CA VAL A 63 14.56 5.97 -50.51
C VAL A 63 14.78 4.72 -49.68
N GLU A 64 15.16 3.60 -50.28
CA GLU A 64 15.41 2.32 -49.62
C GLU A 64 16.53 2.44 -48.57
N ARG A 65 17.70 2.98 -48.95
CA ARG A 65 18.78 3.26 -48.00
C ARG A 65 18.36 4.23 -46.89
N SER A 66 17.52 5.22 -47.20
CA SER A 66 17.03 6.16 -46.19
C SER A 66 16.06 5.49 -45.22
N THR A 67 15.19 4.61 -45.70
CA THR A 67 14.24 3.86 -44.86
C THR A 67 14.97 2.83 -43.99
N GLU A 68 15.95 2.12 -44.54
CA GLU A 68 16.75 1.13 -43.81
C GLU A 68 17.57 1.82 -42.70
N GLY A 69 18.21 2.95 -43.01
CA GLY A 69 18.90 3.77 -42.01
C GLY A 69 17.97 4.35 -40.92
N ARG A 70 16.72 4.69 -41.26
CA ARG A 70 15.73 5.13 -40.27
C ARG A 70 15.25 3.99 -39.37
N LEU A 71 15.04 2.79 -39.92
CA LEU A 71 14.62 1.61 -39.17
C LEU A 71 15.70 1.16 -38.18
N VAL A 72 16.97 1.14 -38.58
CA VAL A 72 18.09 0.84 -37.67
C VAL A 72 18.18 1.88 -36.55
N ASN A 73 18.01 3.16 -36.87
CA ASN A 73 18.00 4.22 -35.85
C ASN A 73 16.82 4.10 -34.86
N ILE A 74 15.64 3.70 -35.35
CA ILE A 74 14.46 3.46 -34.49
C ILE A 74 14.69 2.23 -33.60
N GLN A 75 15.23 1.14 -34.13
CA GLN A 75 15.55 -0.06 -33.36
C GLN A 75 16.60 0.22 -32.27
N ASN A 76 17.66 0.97 -32.61
CA ASN A 76 18.69 1.34 -31.64
C ASN A 76 18.12 2.23 -30.53
N ARG A 77 17.31 3.25 -30.88
CA ARG A 77 16.66 4.12 -29.88
C ARG A 77 15.69 3.36 -28.98
N LEU A 78 14.87 2.47 -29.53
CA LEU A 78 13.97 1.64 -28.73
C LEU A 78 14.73 0.71 -27.78
N THR A 79 15.86 0.17 -28.22
CA THR A 79 16.71 -0.68 -27.37
C THR A 79 17.33 0.12 -26.23
N ASP A 80 17.82 1.32 -26.53
CA ASP A 80 18.40 2.22 -25.52
C ASP A 80 17.36 2.73 -24.53
N ASP A 81 16.16 3.11 -25.00
CA ASP A 81 15.05 3.56 -24.15
C ASP A 81 14.56 2.43 -23.23
N ILE A 82 14.46 1.20 -23.73
CA ILE A 82 14.10 0.03 -22.90
C ILE A 82 15.17 -0.23 -21.85
N LYS A 83 16.47 -0.19 -22.21
CA LYS A 83 17.56 -0.34 -21.25
C LYS A 83 17.51 0.72 -20.16
N TYR A 84 17.31 1.98 -20.55
CA TYR A 84 17.18 3.10 -19.63
C TYR A 84 16.00 2.91 -18.66
N VAL A 85 14.84 2.48 -19.15
CA VAL A 85 13.66 2.22 -18.31
C VAL A 85 13.88 1.04 -17.36
N VAL A 86 14.57 -0.01 -17.79
CA VAL A 86 14.92 -1.15 -16.92
C VAL A 86 15.89 -0.74 -15.82
N ASP A 87 16.95 0.00 -16.16
CA ASP A 87 17.96 0.45 -15.19
C ASP A 87 17.38 1.45 -14.17
N VAL A 88 16.56 2.40 -14.63
CA VAL A 88 15.89 3.37 -13.74
C VAL A 88 14.90 2.68 -12.81
N ASN A 89 14.15 1.67 -13.29
CA ASN A 89 13.26 0.90 -12.44
C ASN A 89 14.03 0.06 -11.41
N ALA A 90 15.15 -0.57 -11.78
CA ALA A 90 15.99 -1.31 -10.85
C ALA A 90 16.52 -0.39 -9.73
N GLN A 91 17.02 0.79 -10.08
CA GLN A 91 17.47 1.78 -9.10
C GLN A 91 16.34 2.30 -8.21
N ASN A 92 15.14 2.51 -8.75
CA ASN A 92 14.00 2.96 -7.95
C ASN A 92 13.51 1.87 -6.98
N LEU A 93 13.50 0.60 -7.39
CA LEU A 93 13.18 -0.53 -6.51
C LEU A 93 14.21 -0.67 -5.39
N GLU A 94 15.50 -0.50 -5.67
CA GLU A 94 16.58 -0.50 -4.68
C GLU A 94 16.42 0.65 -3.67
N ARG A 95 16.07 1.85 -4.17
CA ARG A 95 15.86 3.06 -3.35
C ARG A 95 14.62 2.92 -2.47
N ILE A 96 13.53 2.32 -2.98
CA ILE A 96 12.34 1.98 -2.20
C ILE A 96 12.70 0.94 -1.13
N ARG A 97 13.44 -0.12 -1.49
CA ARG A 97 13.87 -1.14 -0.53
C ARG A 97 14.69 -0.55 0.61
N ARG A 98 15.70 0.28 0.31
CA ARG A 98 16.49 0.99 1.33
C ARG A 98 15.64 1.93 2.19
N THR A 99 14.75 2.71 1.58
CA THR A 99 13.88 3.64 2.32
C THR A 99 12.93 2.89 3.25
N VAL A 100 12.41 1.74 2.80
CA VAL A 100 11.55 0.87 3.61
C VAL A 100 12.36 0.23 4.74
N ASP A 101 13.56 -0.29 4.48
CA ASP A 101 14.45 -0.86 5.50
C ASP A 101 14.88 0.20 6.54
N GLU A 102 15.30 1.39 6.11
CA GLU A 102 15.67 2.50 7.00
C GLU A 102 14.48 2.98 7.85
N LYS A 103 13.29 3.12 7.25
CA LYS A 103 12.09 3.55 7.99
C LYS A 103 11.56 2.48 8.95
N LEU A 104 11.69 1.19 8.64
CA LEU A 104 11.34 0.10 9.55
C LEU A 104 12.30 0.05 10.74
N THR A 105 13.61 0.07 10.48
CA THR A 105 14.63 -0.18 11.50
C THR A 105 14.78 1.04 12.43
N THR A 106 14.73 2.26 11.90
CA THR A 106 14.92 3.49 12.70
C THR A 106 13.66 3.86 13.51
N SER A 107 12.45 3.51 13.04
CA SER A 107 11.20 3.90 13.71
C SER A 107 10.77 2.95 14.83
N ILE A 108 11.22 1.69 14.81
CA ILE A 108 10.82 0.67 15.78
C ILE A 108 11.78 0.64 16.98
N ASP A 109 13.10 0.62 16.77
CA ASP A 109 14.08 0.49 17.87
C ASP A 109 14.22 1.78 18.71
N GLY A 110 14.15 2.94 18.06
CA GLY A 110 14.26 4.24 18.73
C GLY A 110 13.05 4.55 19.63
N LYS A 111 11.83 4.27 19.15
CA LYS A 111 10.60 4.53 19.93
C LYS A 111 10.39 3.53 21.06
N LEU A 112 10.85 2.29 20.92
CA LEU A 112 10.82 1.32 22.02
C LEU A 112 11.77 1.75 23.14
N SER A 113 13.02 2.09 22.82
CA SER A 113 14.02 2.53 23.81
C SER A 113 13.60 3.82 24.53
N ASP A 114 13.08 4.81 23.80
CA ASP A 114 12.56 6.04 24.42
C ASP A 114 11.34 5.79 25.30
N SER A 115 10.47 4.85 24.91
CA SER A 115 9.30 4.47 25.71
C SER A 115 9.71 3.71 26.97
N PHE A 116 10.69 2.81 26.88
CA PHE A 116 11.24 2.12 28.05
C PHE A 116 11.98 3.08 28.99
N ALA A 117 12.76 4.03 28.48
CA ALA A 117 13.42 5.05 29.29
C ALA A 117 12.41 5.93 30.04
N ARG A 118 11.34 6.38 29.37
CA ARG A 118 10.25 7.17 29.99
C ARG A 118 9.43 6.36 31.01
N ILE A 119 9.29 5.05 30.82
CA ILE A 119 8.61 4.17 31.77
C ILE A 119 9.49 3.96 33.00
N THR A 120 10.80 3.73 32.82
CA THR A 120 11.76 3.62 33.93
C THR A 120 11.83 4.91 34.73
N GLU A 121 11.88 6.08 34.08
CA GLU A 121 11.87 7.38 34.75
C GLU A 121 10.58 7.61 35.57
N ARG A 122 9.42 7.17 35.07
CA ARG A 122 8.14 7.23 35.81
C ARG A 122 8.11 6.26 36.98
N LEU A 123 8.67 5.07 36.82
CA LEU A 123 8.79 4.10 37.91
C LEU A 123 9.75 4.62 38.98
N GLU A 124 10.88 5.21 38.61
CA GLU A 124 11.82 5.86 39.54
C GLU A 124 11.16 7.03 40.28
N LYS A 125 10.43 7.92 39.60
CA LYS A 125 9.64 8.98 40.25
C LYS A 125 8.55 8.43 41.17
N MET A 126 7.96 7.29 40.84
CA MET A 126 7.01 6.60 41.70
C MET A 126 7.70 6.03 42.96
N TYR A 127 8.87 5.41 42.81
CA TYR A 127 9.70 4.94 43.92
C TYR A 127 10.24 6.09 44.78
N GLU A 128 10.59 7.24 44.19
CA GLU A 128 10.95 8.47 44.91
C GLU A 128 9.75 9.04 45.68
N SER A 129 8.54 9.08 45.07
CA SER A 129 7.33 9.51 45.77
C SER A 129 6.96 8.60 46.95
N VAL A 130 7.33 7.31 46.89
CA VAL A 130 7.23 6.37 48.01
C VAL A 130 8.37 6.57 49.03
N GLY A 131 9.54 7.01 48.59
CA GLY A 131 10.70 7.33 49.44
C GLY A 131 10.58 8.65 50.21
N GLU A 132 9.88 9.65 49.69
CA GLU A 132 9.62 10.94 50.35
C GLU A 132 8.66 10.82 51.56
N MET A 133 8.01 9.67 51.74
CA MET A 133 7.15 9.41 52.91
C MET A 133 7.94 9.26 54.24
N LYS A 134 9.29 9.22 54.21
CA LYS A 134 10.12 9.29 55.43
C LYS A 134 10.22 10.69 56.05
N GLY A 135 9.69 11.74 55.39
CA GLY A 135 9.87 13.14 55.81
C GLY A 135 8.65 13.86 56.39
N LEU A 136 7.45 13.27 56.41
CA LEU A 136 6.22 14.02 56.63
C LEU A 136 5.52 13.71 57.96
N SER A 137 6.12 14.12 59.07
CA SER A 137 5.53 13.98 60.41
C SER A 137 4.47 15.04 60.75
N SER A 138 4.25 16.07 59.91
CA SER A 138 3.28 17.15 60.21
C SER A 138 1.94 17.06 59.46
N SER A 139 1.85 16.39 58.30
CA SER A 139 0.58 16.26 57.53
C SER A 139 -0.32 15.10 57.97
N VAL A 140 0.11 14.28 58.93
CA VAL A 140 -0.64 13.10 59.43
C VAL A 140 -1.86 13.50 60.29
N ALA A 141 -1.85 14.70 60.88
CA ALA A 141 -2.92 15.17 61.76
C ALA A 141 -4.22 15.54 61.00
N ASP A 142 -4.12 16.11 59.80
CA ASP A 142 -5.28 16.46 58.98
C ASP A 142 -5.86 15.23 58.26
N ILE A 143 -5.02 14.27 57.91
CA ILE A 143 -5.45 12.95 57.42
C ILE A 143 -6.31 12.24 58.48
N ARG A 144 -5.88 12.23 59.76
CA ARG A 144 -6.68 11.67 60.86
C ARG A 144 -8.05 12.33 61.02
N ARG A 145 -8.19 13.63 60.73
CA ARG A 145 -9.48 14.34 60.82
C ARG A 145 -10.46 13.91 59.74
N VAL A 146 -10.00 13.70 58.50
CA VAL A 146 -10.88 13.28 57.40
C VAL A 146 -11.32 11.81 57.54
N PHE A 147 -10.55 11.01 58.28
CA PHE A 147 -10.93 9.67 58.70
C PHE A 147 -12.01 9.60 59.79
N THR A 148 -12.57 10.69 60.33
CA THR A 148 -13.61 10.60 61.39
C THR A 148 -15.05 10.56 60.87
N ASN A 149 -15.31 10.96 59.62
CA ASN A 149 -16.67 11.07 59.07
C ASN A 149 -16.93 10.01 57.97
N VAL A 150 -17.94 9.17 58.17
CA VAL A 150 -18.29 8.05 57.27
C VAL A 150 -18.58 8.50 55.83
N LYS A 151 -19.20 9.67 55.62
CA LYS A 151 -19.48 10.19 54.27
C LYS A 151 -18.22 10.74 53.59
N LEU A 152 -17.38 11.48 54.31
CA LEU A 152 -16.11 11.99 53.74
C LEU A 152 -15.11 10.86 53.44
N ARG A 153 -15.16 9.76 54.20
CA ARG A 153 -14.31 8.59 53.98
C ARG A 153 -14.61 7.90 52.64
N GLY A 154 -15.88 7.60 52.35
CA GLY A 154 -16.29 6.98 51.07
C GLY A 154 -15.84 7.83 49.87
N THR A 155 -16.11 9.14 49.94
CA THR A 155 -15.70 10.08 48.88
C THR A 155 -14.18 10.21 48.74
N TRP A 156 -13.40 10.00 49.80
CA TRP A 156 -11.93 10.07 49.73
C TRP A 156 -11.36 8.87 48.99
N GLY A 157 -11.84 7.65 49.29
CA GLY A 157 -11.39 6.44 48.58
C GLY A 157 -11.76 6.49 47.09
N GLU A 158 -12.97 6.96 46.79
CA GLU A 158 -13.42 7.21 45.41
C GLU A 158 -12.55 8.28 44.73
N ALA A 159 -12.25 9.40 45.40
CA ALA A 159 -11.40 10.46 44.84
C ALA A 159 -9.95 10.01 44.61
N GLN A 160 -9.40 9.17 45.50
CA GLN A 160 -8.07 8.59 45.32
C GLN A 160 -8.04 7.62 44.13
N LEU A 161 -9.07 6.77 44.01
CA LEU A 161 -9.23 5.88 42.86
C LEU A 161 -9.40 6.68 41.58
N ASP A 162 -10.19 7.76 41.60
CA ASP A 162 -10.39 8.64 40.44
C ASP A 162 -9.08 9.29 40.00
N ALA A 163 -8.32 9.87 40.94
CA ALA A 163 -7.03 10.47 40.65
C ALA A 163 -6.03 9.46 40.05
N LEU A 164 -6.01 8.23 40.57
CA LEU A 164 -5.16 7.17 40.04
C LEU A 164 -5.58 6.79 38.61
N LEU A 165 -6.88 6.61 38.37
CA LEU A 165 -7.40 6.28 37.04
C LEU A 165 -7.16 7.42 36.04
N GLU A 166 -7.35 8.67 36.44
CA GLU A 166 -7.11 9.85 35.58
C GLU A 166 -5.64 10.03 35.20
N GLN A 167 -4.71 9.74 36.13
CA GLN A 167 -3.28 9.80 35.86
C GLN A 167 -2.81 8.68 34.94
N MET A 168 -3.47 7.51 34.99
CA MET A 168 -3.00 6.30 34.31
C MET A 168 -3.82 5.93 33.06
N LEU A 169 -5.07 6.34 32.93
CA LEU A 169 -5.94 5.95 31.81
C LEU A 169 -6.49 7.18 31.10
N ALA A 170 -6.63 7.08 29.78
CA ALA A 170 -7.35 8.10 29.03
C ALA A 170 -8.86 8.08 29.40
N PRO A 171 -9.58 9.20 29.30
CA PRO A 171 -11.00 9.27 29.65
C PRO A 171 -11.89 8.24 28.94
N GLU A 172 -11.47 7.76 27.76
CA GLU A 172 -12.19 6.75 26.99
C GLU A 172 -11.98 5.33 27.52
N GLN A 173 -10.93 5.10 28.31
CA GLN A 173 -10.53 3.77 28.82
C GLN A 173 -11.15 3.42 30.18
N TYR A 174 -11.88 4.34 30.79
CA TYR A 174 -12.68 4.05 31.98
C TYR A 174 -13.98 4.86 31.97
N ARG A 175 -14.90 4.50 32.84
CA ARG A 175 -16.18 5.18 33.03
C ARG A 175 -16.47 5.29 34.53
N ARG A 176 -17.05 6.40 34.95
CA ARG A 176 -17.47 6.65 36.34
C ARG A 176 -18.94 6.28 36.50
N SER A 177 -19.30 5.74 37.66
CA SER A 177 -20.69 5.51 38.07
C SER A 177 -21.53 4.82 36.99
N VAL A 178 -21.07 3.64 36.54
CA VAL A 178 -21.71 2.93 35.43
C VAL A 178 -22.75 1.95 35.92
N LYS A 179 -23.90 1.93 35.25
CA LYS A 179 -24.89 0.88 35.41
C LYS A 179 -24.49 -0.34 34.58
N LEU A 180 -23.89 -1.34 35.22
CA LEU A 180 -23.44 -2.57 34.57
C LEU A 180 -24.57 -3.61 34.41
N ASN A 181 -25.55 -3.58 35.32
CA ASN A 181 -26.69 -4.51 35.29
C ASN A 181 -27.94 -3.78 34.77
N PRO A 182 -28.58 -4.23 33.68
CA PRO A 182 -29.85 -3.64 33.23
C PRO A 182 -30.99 -3.85 34.24
N LEU A 183 -30.97 -4.96 34.98
CA LEU A 183 -32.02 -5.40 35.91
C LEU A 183 -31.87 -4.83 37.32
N ASP A 184 -30.66 -4.43 37.72
CA ASP A 184 -30.37 -3.86 39.03
C ASP A 184 -29.89 -2.42 38.87
N ASN A 185 -30.39 -1.50 39.71
CA ASN A 185 -30.03 -0.09 39.62
C ASN A 185 -28.69 0.23 40.33
N SER A 186 -27.91 -0.80 40.66
CA SER A 186 -26.58 -0.70 41.24
C SER A 186 -25.61 -0.05 40.24
N LEU A 187 -24.95 1.01 40.69
CA LEU A 187 -23.89 1.71 39.97
C LEU A 187 -22.55 1.24 40.53
N VAL A 188 -21.65 0.80 39.66
CA VAL A 188 -20.25 0.58 40.07
C VAL A 188 -19.54 1.92 40.11
N ASP A 189 -18.66 2.13 41.09
CA ASP A 189 -17.88 3.37 41.22
C ASP A 189 -17.12 3.65 39.93
N PHE A 190 -16.37 2.66 39.44
CA PHE A 190 -15.60 2.75 38.20
C PHE A 190 -15.67 1.46 37.37
N ALA A 191 -15.62 1.61 36.06
CA ALA A 191 -15.52 0.50 35.12
C ALA A 191 -14.39 0.78 34.12
N ILE A 192 -13.38 -0.08 34.08
CA ILE A 192 -12.30 0.02 33.10
C ILE A 192 -12.78 -0.66 31.81
N VAL A 193 -12.62 0.02 30.69
CA VAL A 193 -13.05 -0.46 29.37
C VAL A 193 -11.94 -1.32 28.76
N LEU A 194 -12.20 -2.62 28.63
CA LEU A 194 -11.32 -3.57 28.00
C LEU A 194 -11.73 -3.83 26.54
N PRO A 195 -10.78 -3.94 25.60
CA PRO A 195 -11.07 -4.35 24.23
C PRO A 195 -11.47 -5.83 24.20
N ALA A 196 -12.65 -6.14 23.69
CA ALA A 196 -13.13 -7.51 23.46
C ALA A 196 -13.47 -7.73 21.98
N LYS A 197 -13.57 -9.00 21.56
CA LYS A 197 -13.86 -9.37 20.16
C LYS A 197 -15.21 -8.83 19.66
N ASP A 198 -16.20 -8.77 20.55
CA ASP A 198 -17.59 -8.40 20.23
C ASP A 198 -18.01 -7.03 20.80
N GLY A 199 -17.05 -6.16 21.14
CA GLY A 199 -17.31 -4.81 21.63
C GLY A 199 -16.46 -4.39 22.82
N GLU A 200 -17.03 -3.54 23.68
CA GLU A 200 -16.43 -3.12 24.94
C GLU A 200 -16.81 -4.09 26.05
N MET A 201 -15.84 -4.55 26.83
CA MET A 201 -16.05 -5.31 28.06
C MET A 201 -15.65 -4.46 29.25
N TYR A 202 -16.46 -4.45 30.31
CA TYR A 202 -16.17 -3.65 31.50
C TYR A 202 -15.49 -4.47 32.59
N LEU A 203 -14.35 -4.01 33.11
CA LEU A 203 -13.75 -4.50 34.35
C LEU A 203 -14.26 -3.65 35.52
N PRO A 204 -15.14 -4.20 36.37
CA PRO A 204 -15.70 -3.45 37.49
C PRO A 204 -14.64 -3.21 38.57
N VAL A 205 -14.54 -1.96 39.04
CA VAL A 205 -13.68 -1.55 40.15
C VAL A 205 -14.54 -0.81 41.16
N ASP A 206 -14.69 -1.40 42.35
CA ASP A 206 -15.53 -0.85 43.42
C ASP A 206 -14.65 -0.57 44.65
N SER A 207 -14.81 0.62 45.22
CA SER A 207 -13.95 1.17 46.27
C SER A 207 -14.50 0.99 47.69
N LYS A 208 -15.35 -0.02 47.90
CA LYS A 208 -16.06 -0.19 49.17
C LYS A 208 -15.24 -0.94 50.22
N PHE A 209 -14.90 -0.24 51.31
CA PHE A 209 -14.00 -0.75 52.35
C PHE A 209 -14.62 -0.76 53.76
N PRO A 210 -14.21 -1.70 54.64
CA PRO A 210 -14.56 -1.72 56.06
C PRO A 210 -13.53 -0.94 56.93
N VAL A 211 -13.55 0.41 56.89
CA VAL A 211 -12.57 1.21 57.69
C VAL A 211 -12.78 1.04 59.17
N GLU A 212 -14.02 0.93 59.63
CA GLU A 212 -14.30 0.96 61.07
C GLU A 212 -13.65 -0.23 61.77
N GLU A 213 -13.71 -1.40 61.16
CA GLU A 213 -13.07 -2.61 61.65
C GLU A 213 -11.54 -2.49 61.58
N PHE A 214 -10.99 -1.87 60.53
CA PHE A 214 -9.56 -1.63 60.40
C PHE A 214 -9.03 -0.61 61.42
N GLU A 215 -9.74 0.50 61.66
CA GLU A 215 -9.41 1.49 62.69
C GLU A 215 -9.47 0.87 64.09
N ARG A 216 -10.49 0.04 64.37
CA ARG A 216 -10.58 -0.70 65.63
C ARG A 216 -9.41 -1.65 65.81
N LEU A 217 -8.98 -2.32 64.73
CA LEU A 217 -7.82 -3.20 64.73
C LEU A 217 -6.54 -2.43 65.05
N VAL A 218 -6.27 -1.34 64.31
CA VAL A 218 -5.10 -0.46 64.53
C VAL A 218 -5.10 0.08 65.96
N SER A 219 -6.24 0.60 66.43
CA SER A 219 -6.35 1.17 67.77
C SER A 219 -6.18 0.13 68.88
N ALA A 220 -6.66 -1.10 68.69
CA ALA A 220 -6.46 -2.19 69.65
C ALA A 220 -5.00 -2.64 69.70
N SER A 221 -4.35 -2.71 68.54
CA SER A 221 -2.93 -3.05 68.42
C SER A 221 -2.03 -1.99 69.07
N GLU A 222 -2.30 -0.69 68.84
CA GLU A 222 -1.59 0.42 69.49
C GLU A 222 -1.71 0.40 71.02
N ARG A 223 -2.85 -0.08 71.55
CA ARG A 223 -3.08 -0.23 73.00
C ARG A 223 -2.51 -1.54 73.56
N GLY A 224 -1.97 -2.43 72.73
CA GLY A 224 -1.50 -3.77 73.15
C GLY A 224 -2.62 -4.71 73.63
N ASP A 225 -3.88 -4.42 73.25
CA ASP A 225 -5.05 -5.18 73.66
C ASP A 225 -5.31 -6.34 72.69
N LYS A 226 -4.67 -7.48 72.97
CA LYS A 226 -4.72 -8.68 72.12
C LYS A 226 -6.14 -9.22 71.91
N GLU A 227 -7.02 -9.12 72.90
CA GLU A 227 -8.38 -9.67 72.79
C GLU A 227 -9.22 -8.85 71.81
N ASN A 228 -9.17 -7.51 71.94
CA ASN A 228 -9.87 -6.64 71.02
C ASN A 228 -9.23 -6.61 69.63
N GLU A 229 -7.93 -6.82 69.52
CA GLU A 229 -7.23 -6.96 68.24
C GLU A 229 -7.75 -8.18 67.45
N GLU A 230 -7.79 -9.36 68.07
CA GLU A 230 -8.32 -10.58 67.43
C GLU A 230 -9.81 -10.47 67.08
N ARG A 231 -10.59 -9.78 67.92
CA ARG A 231 -12.01 -9.51 67.64
C ARG A 231 -12.18 -8.57 66.45
N ALA A 232 -11.39 -7.51 66.39
CA ALA A 232 -11.41 -6.55 65.28
C ALA A 232 -10.97 -7.23 63.97
N ARG A 233 -9.95 -8.08 64.00
CA ARG A 233 -9.49 -8.85 62.82
C ARG A 233 -10.58 -9.76 62.25
N ARG A 234 -11.28 -10.52 63.11
CA ARG A 234 -12.40 -11.37 62.68
C ARG A 234 -13.58 -10.58 62.12
N ASN A 235 -13.85 -9.40 62.66
CA ASN A 235 -14.89 -8.52 62.13
C ASN A 235 -14.47 -7.93 60.79
N LEU A 236 -13.21 -7.53 60.63
CA LEU A 236 -12.65 -7.06 59.37
C LEU A 236 -12.79 -8.13 58.28
N GLU A 237 -12.38 -9.36 58.57
CA GLU A 237 -12.53 -10.50 57.66
C GLU A 237 -13.99 -10.69 57.22
N ARG A 238 -14.94 -10.69 58.17
CA ARG A 238 -16.37 -10.81 57.86
C ARG A 238 -16.86 -9.66 56.98
N ALA A 239 -16.44 -8.44 57.28
CA ALA A 239 -16.85 -7.25 56.54
C ALA A 239 -16.31 -7.28 55.10
N VAL A 240 -15.05 -7.67 54.90
CA VAL A 240 -14.44 -7.87 53.57
C VAL A 240 -15.21 -8.95 52.79
N LYS A 241 -15.52 -10.09 53.42
CA LYS A 241 -16.31 -11.16 52.78
C LYS A 241 -17.69 -10.68 52.32
N LEU A 242 -18.38 -9.92 53.16
CA LEU A 242 -19.69 -9.35 52.82
C LEU A 242 -19.62 -8.37 51.64
N GLN A 243 -18.59 -7.52 51.58
CA GLN A 243 -18.42 -6.61 50.44
C GLN A 243 -18.07 -7.37 49.17
N ALA A 244 -17.16 -8.35 49.24
CA ALA A 244 -16.80 -9.17 48.11
C ALA A 244 -18.00 -9.94 47.53
N ASP A 245 -18.86 -10.54 48.36
CA ASP A 245 -20.09 -11.19 47.91
C ASP A 245 -21.06 -10.18 47.26
N SER A 246 -21.18 -8.97 47.81
CA SER A 246 -21.99 -7.90 47.23
C SER A 246 -21.47 -7.46 45.86
N ILE A 247 -20.16 -7.24 45.72
CA ILE A 247 -19.51 -6.83 44.46
C ILE A 247 -19.68 -7.94 43.41
N ALA A 248 -19.41 -9.19 43.79
CA ALA A 248 -19.53 -10.34 42.90
C ALA A 248 -20.96 -10.48 42.35
N LYS A 249 -21.97 -10.36 43.22
CA LYS A 249 -23.38 -10.49 42.83
C LYS A 249 -23.85 -9.35 41.93
N LYS A 250 -23.38 -8.13 42.15
CA LYS A 250 -23.86 -6.94 41.44
C LYS A 250 -23.18 -6.71 40.10
N TYR A 251 -21.88 -7.01 40.01
CA TYR A 251 -21.05 -6.51 38.91
C TYR A 251 -20.39 -7.60 38.07
N ILE A 252 -20.39 -8.88 38.46
CA ILE A 252 -19.84 -9.96 37.63
C ILE A 252 -20.96 -10.54 36.76
N LEU A 253 -21.08 -9.99 35.55
CA LEU A 253 -22.09 -10.30 34.54
C LEU A 253 -21.48 -10.51 33.13
N PRO A 254 -20.71 -11.59 32.89
CA PRO A 254 -20.29 -11.94 31.54
C PRO A 254 -21.49 -12.17 30.61
N PRO A 255 -21.46 -11.72 29.34
CA PRO A 255 -20.30 -11.17 28.62
C PRO A 255 -20.11 -9.64 28.73
N VAL A 256 -21.00 -8.92 29.42
CA VAL A 256 -20.95 -7.44 29.52
C VAL A 256 -19.74 -7.00 30.35
N THR A 257 -19.45 -7.73 31.42
CA THR A 257 -18.31 -7.47 32.29
C THR A 257 -17.29 -8.59 32.21
N THR A 258 -16.11 -8.32 32.76
CA THR A 258 -15.13 -9.36 33.04
C THR A 258 -15.70 -10.42 33.95
N ASP A 259 -14.99 -11.53 33.90
CA ASP A 259 -15.26 -12.75 34.64
C ASP A 259 -14.80 -12.62 36.11
N PHE A 260 -14.15 -11.51 36.48
CA PHE A 260 -13.82 -11.14 37.85
C PHE A 260 -14.07 -9.64 38.06
N ALA A 261 -14.10 -9.18 39.31
CA ALA A 261 -14.15 -7.76 39.66
C ALA A 261 -13.00 -7.37 40.59
N VAL A 262 -12.64 -6.09 40.59
CA VAL A 262 -11.60 -5.54 41.44
C VAL A 262 -12.24 -4.86 42.66
N MET A 263 -11.79 -5.26 43.84
CA MET A 263 -12.13 -4.60 45.09
C MET A 263 -10.95 -3.73 45.50
N TYR A 264 -11.13 -2.41 45.44
CA TYR A 264 -10.10 -1.44 45.76
C TYR A 264 -10.07 -1.13 47.26
N LEU A 265 -8.89 -1.28 47.85
CA LEU A 265 -8.61 -0.95 49.25
C LEU A 265 -7.73 0.32 49.26
N PRO A 266 -8.19 1.47 49.79
CA PRO A 266 -7.50 2.76 49.63
C PRO A 266 -6.22 2.92 50.49
N SER A 267 -5.98 1.98 51.41
CA SER A 267 -4.79 1.99 52.27
C SER A 267 -3.99 0.71 52.09
N GLU A 268 -2.68 0.85 51.91
CA GLU A 268 -1.75 -0.28 51.89
C GLU A 268 -1.78 -1.07 53.21
N GLY A 269 -2.02 -0.40 54.35
CA GLY A 269 -2.19 -1.08 55.64
C GLY A 269 -3.42 -1.99 55.67
N LEU A 270 -4.53 -1.55 55.09
CA LEU A 270 -5.74 -2.35 54.98
C LEU A 270 -5.52 -3.56 54.05
N TYR A 271 -4.88 -3.33 52.90
CA TYR A 271 -4.51 -4.42 51.99
C TYR A 271 -3.58 -5.45 52.68
N ALA A 272 -2.59 -4.98 53.44
CA ALA A 272 -1.67 -5.86 54.17
C ALA A 272 -2.39 -6.74 55.21
N GLU A 273 -3.37 -6.22 55.94
CA GLU A 273 -4.15 -7.03 56.89
C GLU A 273 -5.06 -8.05 56.19
N VAL A 274 -5.63 -7.70 55.03
CA VAL A 274 -6.41 -8.65 54.21
C VAL A 274 -5.52 -9.79 53.71
N VAL A 275 -4.30 -9.49 53.27
CA VAL A 275 -3.33 -10.50 52.82
C VAL A 275 -2.80 -11.35 53.98
N ARG A 276 -2.62 -10.75 55.17
CA ARG A 276 -2.16 -11.46 56.38
C ARG A 276 -3.21 -12.43 56.93
N THR A 277 -4.48 -12.22 56.63
CA THR A 277 -5.56 -13.08 57.12
C THR A 277 -5.56 -14.41 56.36
N ASP A 278 -5.26 -15.49 57.07
CA ASP A 278 -5.14 -16.83 56.49
C ASP A 278 -6.40 -17.25 55.71
N GLY A 279 -6.21 -17.67 54.46
CA GLY A 279 -7.28 -18.17 53.58
C GLY A 279 -8.24 -17.11 53.03
N LEU A 280 -8.13 -15.83 53.42
CA LEU A 280 -9.03 -14.79 52.93
C LEU A 280 -8.82 -14.51 51.43
N MET A 281 -7.57 -14.46 50.96
CA MET A 281 -7.25 -14.23 49.55
C MET A 281 -7.74 -15.37 48.64
N ASP A 282 -7.63 -16.63 49.09
CA ASP A 282 -8.14 -17.79 48.35
C ASP A 282 -9.68 -17.79 48.31
N TRP A 283 -10.31 -17.38 49.42
CA TRP A 283 -11.76 -17.20 49.48
C TRP A 283 -12.24 -16.12 48.50
N LEU A 284 -11.57 -14.96 48.44
CA LEU A 284 -11.86 -13.88 47.49
C LEU A 284 -11.71 -14.36 46.04
N ARG A 285 -10.65 -15.13 45.74
CA ARG A 285 -10.42 -15.71 44.41
C ARG A 285 -11.56 -16.65 44.00
N THR A 286 -12.08 -17.44 44.93
CA THR A 286 -13.24 -18.33 44.70
C THR A 286 -14.53 -17.55 44.38
N ARG A 287 -14.61 -16.28 44.82
CA ARG A 287 -15.69 -15.34 44.46
C ARG A 287 -15.37 -14.48 43.24
N ARG A 288 -14.25 -14.75 42.58
CA ARG A 288 -13.78 -14.02 41.39
C ARG A 288 -13.61 -12.53 41.71
N ILE A 289 -13.12 -12.24 42.92
CA ILE A 289 -12.79 -10.90 43.40
C ILE A 289 -11.27 -10.79 43.56
N LEU A 290 -10.70 -9.76 42.94
CA LEU A 290 -9.30 -9.40 43.08
C LEU A 290 -9.21 -8.19 44.03
N ALA A 291 -8.73 -8.41 45.25
CA ALA A 291 -8.44 -7.32 46.18
C ALA A 291 -7.11 -6.65 45.80
N VAL A 292 -7.10 -5.31 45.72
CA VAL A 292 -5.91 -4.53 45.37
C VAL A 292 -5.76 -3.30 46.25
N GLY A 293 -4.55 -3.01 46.70
CA GLY A 293 -4.15 -1.71 47.27
C GLY A 293 -3.80 -0.68 46.18
N PRO A 294 -3.49 0.58 46.55
CA PRO A 294 -3.09 1.62 45.61
C PRO A 294 -1.91 1.25 44.70
N THR A 295 -0.85 0.65 45.26
CA THR A 295 0.33 0.24 44.50
C THR A 295 0.01 -0.91 43.56
N ASN A 296 -0.74 -1.91 44.03
CA ASN A 296 -1.13 -3.06 43.21
C ASN A 296 -2.10 -2.69 42.09
N LEU A 297 -3.01 -1.75 42.34
CA LEU A 297 -3.88 -1.22 41.29
C LEU A 297 -3.05 -0.47 40.24
N GLY A 298 -2.08 0.35 40.64
CA GLY A 298 -1.16 0.98 39.69
C GLY A 298 -0.40 -0.02 38.83
N ALA A 299 0.07 -1.12 39.41
CA ALA A 299 0.73 -2.20 38.66
C ALA A 299 -0.23 -2.92 37.69
N LEU A 300 -1.47 -3.19 38.12
CA LEU A 300 -2.51 -3.77 37.29
C LEU A 300 -2.84 -2.86 36.09
N LEU A 301 -3.05 -1.57 36.35
CA LEU A 301 -3.32 -0.56 35.33
C LEU A 301 -2.16 -0.43 34.33
N SER A 302 -0.91 -0.46 34.80
CA SER A 302 0.28 -0.43 33.94
C SER A 302 0.34 -1.65 33.00
N THR A 303 -0.05 -2.80 33.51
CA THR A 303 -0.15 -4.05 32.72
C THR A 303 -1.27 -3.94 31.69
N LEU A 304 -2.43 -3.41 32.07
CA LEU A 304 -3.55 -3.15 31.16
C LEU A 304 -3.20 -2.12 30.07
N GLN A 305 -2.45 -1.06 30.39
CA GLN A 305 -1.97 -0.10 29.40
C GLN A 305 -1.12 -0.78 28.31
N THR A 306 -0.24 -1.70 28.69
CA THR A 306 0.56 -2.47 27.73
C THR A 306 -0.34 -3.34 26.85
N GLY A 307 -1.34 -4.01 27.46
CA GLY A 307 -2.37 -4.76 26.73
C GLY A 307 -3.17 -3.90 25.75
N PHE A 308 -3.59 -2.69 26.15
CA PHE A 308 -4.30 -1.75 25.28
C PHE A 308 -3.46 -1.26 24.12
N ARG A 309 -2.17 -1.00 24.34
CA ARG A 309 -1.24 -0.63 23.26
C ARG A 309 -1.10 -1.76 22.25
N THR A 310 -0.94 -3.00 22.70
CA THR A 310 -0.86 -4.18 21.81
C THR A 310 -2.16 -4.35 21.01
N ALA A 311 -3.32 -4.28 21.67
CA ALA A 311 -4.62 -4.39 20.99
C ALA A 311 -4.86 -3.25 19.96
N ALA A 312 -4.45 -2.02 20.29
CA ALA A 312 -4.54 -0.89 19.36
C ALA A 312 -3.62 -1.06 18.15
N ILE A 313 -2.42 -1.62 18.34
CA ILE A 313 -1.49 -1.97 17.26
C ILE A 313 -2.12 -3.05 16.36
N GLU A 314 -2.68 -4.12 16.94
CA GLU A 314 -3.33 -5.19 16.17
C GLU A 314 -4.47 -4.67 15.30
N LYS A 315 -5.32 -3.78 15.82
CA LYS A 315 -6.41 -3.16 15.05
C LYS A 315 -5.89 -2.37 13.85
N ARG A 316 -4.85 -1.56 14.04
CA ARG A 316 -4.23 -0.77 12.98
C ARG A 316 -3.50 -1.62 11.94
N SER A 317 -2.88 -2.73 12.37
CA SER A 317 -2.28 -3.71 11.48
C SER A 317 -3.32 -4.45 10.63
N GLY A 318 -4.53 -4.68 11.17
CA GLY A 318 -5.67 -5.20 10.41
C GLY A 318 -6.10 -4.27 9.27
N GLU A 319 -6.25 -2.97 9.54
CA GLU A 319 -6.56 -1.96 8.52
C GLU A 319 -5.47 -1.88 7.43
N LEU A 320 -4.20 -1.93 7.85
CA LEU A 320 -3.06 -1.92 6.93
C LEU A 320 -3.03 -3.17 6.05
N ARG A 321 -3.40 -4.34 6.60
CA ARG A 321 -3.52 -5.58 5.83
C ARG A 321 -4.61 -5.50 4.76
N ILE A 322 -5.79 -4.94 5.08
CA ILE A 322 -6.87 -4.74 4.10
C ILE A 322 -6.39 -3.82 2.96
N MET A 323 -5.67 -2.75 3.29
CA MET A 323 -5.09 -1.84 2.30
C MET A 323 -4.03 -2.53 1.43
N LEU A 324 -3.19 -3.39 2.01
CA LEU A 324 -2.22 -4.18 1.25
C LEU A 324 -2.89 -5.21 0.34
N ASP A 325 -3.99 -5.83 0.77
CA ASP A 325 -4.76 -6.77 -0.04
C ASP A 325 -5.41 -6.05 -1.24
N SER A 326 -5.96 -4.84 -1.05
CA SER A 326 -6.46 -4.03 -2.18
C SER A 326 -5.33 -3.63 -3.13
N PHE A 327 -4.18 -3.23 -2.60
CA PHE A 327 -3.03 -2.83 -3.41
C PHE A 327 -2.45 -4.00 -4.22
N ARG A 328 -2.42 -5.21 -3.64
CA ARG A 328 -2.03 -6.45 -4.33
C ARG A 328 -2.97 -6.76 -5.48
N ALA A 329 -4.28 -6.57 -5.30
CA ALA A 329 -5.27 -6.78 -6.36
C ALA A 329 -5.07 -5.80 -7.53
N ASP A 330 -4.76 -4.53 -7.23
CA ASP A 330 -4.49 -3.54 -8.28
C ASP A 330 -3.16 -3.78 -9.00
N PHE A 331 -2.13 -4.25 -8.29
CA PHE A 331 -0.87 -4.70 -8.90
C PHE A 331 -1.06 -5.90 -9.85
N ALA A 332 -1.95 -6.84 -9.50
CA ALA A 332 -2.29 -7.96 -10.38
C ALA A 332 -2.95 -7.48 -11.69
N LYS A 333 -3.88 -6.52 -11.61
CA LYS A 333 -4.49 -5.90 -12.81
C LYS A 333 -3.47 -5.17 -13.67
N PHE A 334 -2.53 -4.46 -13.04
CA PHE A 334 -1.47 -3.75 -13.75
C PHE A 334 -0.52 -4.73 -14.47
N ALA A 335 -0.16 -5.84 -13.84
CA ALA A 335 0.62 -6.91 -14.47
C ALA A 335 -0.11 -7.51 -15.69
N GLU A 336 -1.42 -7.72 -15.60
CA GLU A 336 -2.22 -8.22 -16.73
C GLU A 336 -2.27 -7.22 -17.90
N LEU A 337 -2.36 -5.92 -17.61
CA LEU A 337 -2.28 -4.85 -18.60
C LEU A 337 -0.91 -4.81 -19.31
N LEU A 338 0.18 -4.96 -18.56
CA LEU A 338 1.53 -5.04 -19.13
C LEU A 338 1.68 -6.27 -20.03
N GLU A 339 1.15 -7.42 -19.63
CA GLU A 339 1.19 -8.65 -20.45
C GLU A 339 0.39 -8.49 -21.75
N LYS A 340 -0.80 -7.87 -21.69
CA LYS A 340 -1.57 -7.53 -22.90
C LYS A 340 -0.81 -6.57 -23.81
N THR A 341 -0.11 -5.59 -23.23
CA THR A 341 0.69 -4.62 -24.00
C THR A 341 1.88 -5.32 -24.67
N ARG A 342 2.57 -6.20 -23.96
CA ARG A 342 3.64 -7.04 -24.51
C ARG A 342 3.15 -7.86 -25.70
N LYS A 343 2.00 -8.53 -25.58
CA LYS A 343 1.41 -9.30 -26.69
C LYS A 343 1.15 -8.44 -27.92
N LYS A 344 0.55 -7.27 -27.75
CA LYS A 344 0.30 -6.34 -28.87
C LYS A 344 1.59 -5.86 -29.54
N LEU A 345 2.65 -5.61 -28.76
CA LEU A 345 3.95 -5.24 -29.29
C LEU A 345 4.60 -6.40 -30.07
N GLN A 346 4.45 -7.64 -29.59
CA GLN A 346 4.90 -8.82 -30.32
C GLN A 346 4.14 -9.00 -31.64
N GLU A 347 2.81 -8.88 -31.62
CA GLU A 347 1.99 -8.93 -32.84
C GLU A 347 2.38 -7.84 -33.85
N ALA A 348 2.66 -6.63 -33.36
CA ALA A 348 3.15 -5.54 -34.20
C ALA A 348 4.53 -5.88 -34.81
N GLN A 349 5.44 -6.46 -34.02
CA GLN A 349 6.74 -6.92 -34.50
C GLN A 349 6.61 -8.00 -35.58
N ASP A 350 5.79 -9.03 -35.35
CA ASP A 350 5.56 -10.13 -36.30
C ASP A 350 4.93 -9.62 -37.62
N THR A 351 4.08 -8.58 -37.52
CA THR A 351 3.47 -7.91 -38.67
C THR A 351 4.52 -7.18 -39.51
N VAL A 352 5.46 -6.48 -38.85
CA VAL A 352 6.58 -5.80 -39.53
C VAL A 352 7.47 -6.84 -40.23
N GLU A 353 7.85 -7.93 -39.56
CA GLU A 353 8.68 -8.99 -40.16
C GLU A 353 8.00 -9.65 -41.37
N SER A 354 6.68 -9.85 -41.29
CA SER A 354 5.89 -10.38 -42.41
C SER A 354 5.84 -9.41 -43.60
N ALA A 355 5.74 -8.10 -43.33
CA ALA A 355 5.80 -7.07 -44.37
C ALA A 355 7.18 -7.01 -45.04
N GLU A 356 8.26 -7.16 -44.28
CA GLU A 356 9.64 -7.23 -44.80
C GLU A 356 9.82 -8.45 -45.72
N LYS A 357 9.40 -9.65 -45.28
CA LYS A 357 9.46 -10.88 -46.11
C LYS A 357 8.67 -10.74 -47.41
N ARG A 358 7.48 -10.14 -47.35
CA ARG A 358 6.62 -9.94 -48.53
C ARG A 358 7.24 -8.93 -49.50
N THR A 359 7.83 -7.85 -48.97
CA THR A 359 8.56 -6.86 -49.76
C THR A 359 9.77 -7.49 -50.45
N GLY A 360 10.57 -8.30 -49.74
CA GLY A 360 11.68 -9.04 -50.34
C GLY A 360 11.25 -10.05 -51.40
N THR A 361 10.09 -10.69 -51.24
CA THR A 361 9.54 -11.61 -52.25
C THR A 361 9.01 -10.87 -53.48
N ILE A 362 8.39 -9.70 -53.29
CA ILE A 362 7.98 -8.82 -54.39
C ILE A 362 9.22 -8.33 -55.15
N GLY A 363 10.27 -7.91 -54.46
CA GLY A 363 11.55 -7.54 -55.08
C GLY A 363 12.12 -8.66 -55.95
N LYS A 364 12.23 -9.88 -55.40
CA LYS A 364 12.67 -11.07 -56.17
C LYS A 364 11.78 -11.38 -57.36
N LYS A 365 10.46 -11.23 -57.23
CA LYS A 365 9.51 -11.41 -58.36
C LYS A 365 9.68 -10.32 -59.42
N LEU A 366 9.90 -9.07 -59.02
CA LEU A 366 10.16 -7.96 -59.94
C LEU A 366 11.45 -8.18 -60.72
N ASP A 367 12.51 -8.64 -60.05
CA ASP A 367 13.78 -9.00 -60.68
C ASP A 367 13.62 -10.18 -61.64
N SER A 368 12.81 -11.18 -61.28
CA SER A 368 12.47 -12.29 -62.18
C SER A 368 11.60 -11.88 -63.38
N PHE A 369 10.71 -10.89 -63.23
CA PHE A 369 9.91 -10.36 -64.33
C PHE A 369 10.79 -9.55 -65.30
N ARG A 370 11.78 -8.81 -64.80
CA ARG A 370 12.78 -8.14 -65.63
C ARG A 370 13.70 -9.10 -66.38
N SER A 371 13.97 -10.28 -65.84
CA SER A 371 14.78 -11.29 -66.53
C SER A 371 13.98 -12.15 -67.54
N VAL A 372 12.64 -12.19 -67.43
CA VAL A 372 11.76 -12.99 -68.30
C VAL A 372 11.00 -12.15 -69.35
N GLY A 373 10.86 -10.83 -69.15
CA GLY A 373 10.20 -9.90 -70.08
C GLY A 373 11.02 -9.53 -71.33
N GLY A 374 11.54 -10.53 -72.03
CA GLY A 374 11.90 -10.43 -73.43
C GLY A 374 10.90 -11.26 -74.24
N PHE A 375 10.27 -10.63 -75.23
CA PHE A 375 9.38 -11.18 -76.27
C PHE A 375 7.86 -11.07 -76.08
N LEU A 376 7.23 -10.38 -77.05
CA LEU A 376 5.89 -10.54 -77.69
C LEU A 376 5.09 -9.21 -77.78
N PRO A 377 4.18 -9.06 -78.78
CA PRO A 377 4.40 -8.83 -80.22
C PRO A 377 3.73 -7.48 -80.66
N PRO A 378 3.77 -7.08 -81.96
CA PRO A 378 3.10 -5.85 -82.40
C PRO A 378 1.59 -6.08 -82.61
N ASP A 379 0.91 -4.99 -82.97
CA ASP A 379 -0.46 -4.86 -83.53
C ASP A 379 -1.45 -4.24 -82.54
N GLU A 380 -2.35 -3.32 -82.89
CA GLU A 380 -2.75 -2.69 -84.14
C GLU A 380 -3.70 -1.52 -83.77
N GLU A 381 -3.89 -0.60 -84.72
CA GLU A 381 -4.82 0.57 -84.76
C GLU A 381 -4.53 1.82 -83.90
#